data_AF-A0A1C6EGW8-F1
#
_entry.id   AF-A0A1C6EGW8-F1
#
_cell.length_a   1.000
_cell.length_b   1.000
_cell.length_c   1.000
_cell.angle_alpha   90.00
_cell.angle_beta   90.00
_cell.angle_gamma   90.00
#
_symmetry.space_group_name_H-M   'P 1'
#
loop_
_entity.id
_entity.type
_entity.pdbx_description
1 polymer ?
#
loop_
_entity_poly.entity_id
_entity_poly.type
_entity_poly.pdbx_seq_one_letter_code
_entity_poly.pdbx_strand_id
1 'polypeptide(L)'
;MNYYDLSNPSIPPTRGYRLGLWRLRRQRIYRILIALAAILTYILLYLTLKRDDYTNDMLKAIVLLFCSVAVFLALLLVARNRIDVVRMRKREVQERHDYNYAMYRTLYKKKEKLRSITLLQMARQQIELHHPQMALQALELVKGEKLNVAQLRSFYFYQAAALYLDAQESWQEALTSCYAIPQKPQQLSQEEIESLFLPESNPDKLVLAVSDWEEQKASWPVVTMLAAILILYTGVYYSVNGLLSWRYHYRDWVVYVSFFVLFFGWTVLTLYWLVKLFRLIGKQTEKGKGAKTVQKILLVILWICLFLGNSLMQVAQIFGSDAEVEVQPNGVIEMKHENWLDPPEYYYNKATGLFFRRTLTLNEIIEYGISEETLEDDSTEQISDGEIQNDSGTEEDPLMSQARAVYTYMKEHGEIADDGDVSQVTASCNVKGNFYAIFESGEENGNSWDNRLVYDRTSKNGECELFVYERVETGKDTQLLGFYAVNKTTGEVISGEKTSWSEVGSEAYREATGE
;
A
#
# COMPACT_ATOMS: atom_id res chain seq x y z
N MET A 1 56.38 -3.98 2.21
CA MET A 1 55.26 -3.44 3.02
C MET A 1 53.96 -3.74 2.30
N ASN A 2 52.96 -4.34 2.95
CA ASN A 2 51.71 -4.74 2.28
C ASN A 2 50.85 -3.49 1.99
N TYR A 3 50.54 -3.24 0.72
CA TYR A 3 49.77 -2.08 0.27
C TYR A 3 48.34 -2.05 0.87
N TYR A 4 47.78 -3.21 1.17
CA TYR A 4 46.43 -3.38 1.73
C TYR A 4 46.42 -3.49 3.25
N ASP A 5 47.55 -3.26 3.91
CA ASP A 5 47.58 -3.10 5.36
C ASP A 5 46.79 -1.85 5.77
N LEU A 6 45.78 -2.06 6.60
CA LEU A 6 44.89 -1.01 7.07
C LEU A 6 45.54 -0.07 8.09
N SER A 7 46.66 -0.49 8.69
CA SER A 7 47.47 0.35 9.57
C SER A 7 48.12 1.52 8.82
N ASN A 8 48.25 1.42 7.49
CA ASN A 8 48.87 2.43 6.66
C ASN A 8 47.99 3.70 6.57
N PRO A 9 48.48 4.88 7.00
CA PRO A 9 47.70 6.11 6.99
C PRO A 9 47.49 6.71 5.60
N SER A 10 48.19 6.23 4.57
CA SER A 10 48.10 6.79 3.21
C SER A 10 46.67 6.76 2.66
N ILE A 11 46.20 7.91 2.21
CA ILE A 11 44.89 8.08 1.57
C ILE A 11 45.17 8.61 0.16
N PRO A 12 44.80 7.87 -0.90
CA PRO A 12 45.02 8.36 -2.25
C PRO A 12 44.19 9.64 -2.48
N PRO A 13 44.78 10.76 -2.93
CA PRO A 13 44.09 12.03 -3.11
C PRO A 13 43.24 12.06 -4.41
N THR A 14 42.73 10.92 -4.86
CA THR A 14 42.04 10.81 -6.14
C THR A 14 40.54 11.10 -6.01
N ARG A 15 39.92 11.49 -7.13
CA ARG A 15 38.48 11.66 -7.20
C ARG A 15 37.75 10.32 -6.99
N GLY A 16 38.31 9.22 -7.45
CA GLY A 16 37.81 7.85 -7.21
C GLY A 16 37.64 7.53 -5.73
N TYR A 17 38.68 7.77 -4.92
CA TYR A 17 38.63 7.54 -3.47
C TYR A 17 37.55 8.38 -2.77
N ARG A 18 37.47 9.67 -3.11
CA ARG A 18 36.42 10.58 -2.58
C ARG A 18 35.01 10.10 -2.94
N LEU A 19 34.80 9.63 -4.17
CA LEU A 19 33.51 9.07 -4.60
C LEU A 19 33.13 7.81 -3.81
N GLY A 20 34.11 6.96 -3.48
CA GLY A 20 33.90 5.81 -2.60
C GLY A 20 33.41 6.25 -1.22
N LEU A 21 34.09 7.18 -0.57
CA LEU A 21 33.65 7.74 0.72
C LEU A 21 32.23 8.35 0.65
N TRP A 22 31.94 9.08 -0.43
CA TRP A 22 30.62 9.66 -0.66
C TRP A 22 29.51 8.62 -0.75
N ARG A 23 29.78 7.46 -1.35
CA ARG A 23 28.81 6.34 -1.39
C ARG A 23 28.43 5.88 0.01
N LEU A 24 29.40 5.76 0.94
CA LEU A 24 29.12 5.35 2.33
C LEU A 24 28.34 6.42 3.09
N ARG A 25 28.73 7.69 2.91
CA ARG A 25 27.99 8.82 3.49
C ARG A 25 26.55 8.79 3.02
N ARG A 26 26.31 8.54 1.73
CA ARG A 26 24.96 8.39 1.18
C ARG A 26 24.19 7.24 1.84
N GLN A 27 24.79 6.07 2.03
CA GLN A 27 24.13 4.98 2.75
C GLN A 27 23.71 5.39 4.18
N ARG A 28 24.53 6.18 4.88
CA ARG A 28 24.16 6.72 6.20
C ARG A 28 23.02 7.74 6.09
N ILE A 29 23.08 8.65 5.13
CA ILE A 29 22.00 9.63 4.86
C ILE A 29 20.67 8.89 4.63
N TYR A 30 20.64 7.85 3.80
CA TYR A 30 19.40 7.08 3.56
C TYR A 30 18.88 6.38 4.82
N ARG A 31 19.74 5.90 5.71
CA ARG A 31 19.31 5.35 7.01
C ARG A 31 18.72 6.43 7.91
N ILE A 32 19.31 7.62 7.92
CA ILE A 32 18.78 8.77 8.66
C ILE A 32 17.43 9.18 8.07
N LEU A 33 17.27 9.22 6.75
CA LEU A 33 15.99 9.52 6.10
C LEU A 33 14.89 8.50 6.46
N ILE A 34 15.22 7.20 6.53
CA ILE A 34 14.27 6.17 6.97
C ILE A 34 13.89 6.37 8.45
N ALA A 35 14.85 6.72 9.32
CA ALA A 35 14.56 7.01 10.71
C ALA A 35 13.69 8.27 10.88
N LEU A 36 13.97 9.32 10.11
CA LEU A 36 13.13 10.53 10.07
C LEU A 36 11.72 10.22 9.56
N ALA A 37 11.58 9.39 8.52
CA ALA A 37 10.27 8.94 8.05
C ALA A 37 9.51 8.17 9.13
N ALA A 38 10.20 7.34 9.93
CA ALA A 38 9.59 6.63 11.05
C ALA A 38 9.12 7.59 12.16
N ILE A 39 9.92 8.61 12.50
CA ILE A 39 9.54 9.65 13.47
C ILE A 39 8.33 10.43 12.96
N LEU A 40 8.33 10.86 11.70
CA LEU A 40 7.19 11.56 11.08
C LEU A 40 5.93 10.68 11.06
N THR A 41 6.08 9.39 10.79
CA THR A 41 4.98 8.42 10.84
C THR A 41 4.43 8.27 12.25
N TYR A 42 5.31 8.24 13.27
CA TYR A 42 4.89 8.19 14.67
C TYR A 42 4.14 9.46 15.08
N ILE A 43 4.60 10.64 14.67
CA ILE A 43 3.89 11.91 14.89
C ILE A 43 2.52 11.87 14.20
N LEU A 44 2.47 11.44 12.94
CA LEU A 44 1.23 11.30 12.17
C LEU A 44 0.25 10.31 12.85
N LEU A 45 0.75 9.18 13.34
CA LEU A 45 -0.01 8.20 14.09
C LEU A 45 -0.60 8.82 15.36
N TYR A 46 0.21 9.53 16.15
CA TYR A 46 -0.24 10.20 17.36
C TYR A 46 -1.33 11.23 17.09
N LEU A 47 -1.16 12.04 16.03
CA LEU A 47 -2.17 13.02 15.61
C LEU A 47 -3.46 12.35 15.13
N THR A 48 -3.35 11.22 14.44
CA THR A 48 -4.49 10.47 13.92
C THR A 48 -5.29 9.79 15.02
N LEU A 49 -4.62 9.26 16.04
CA LEU A 49 -5.28 8.66 17.22
C LEU A 49 -6.02 9.70 18.08
N LYS A 50 -5.71 10.98 17.91
CA LYS A 50 -6.39 12.09 18.58
C LYS A 50 -7.54 12.69 17.78
N ARG A 51 -7.79 12.20 16.56
CA ARG A 51 -8.91 12.66 15.74
C ARG A 51 -10.19 12.06 16.30
N ASP A 52 -11.23 12.88 16.42
CA ASP A 52 -12.52 12.46 16.95
C ASP A 52 -13.19 11.41 16.04
N ASP A 53 -12.91 11.46 14.73
CA ASP A 53 -13.39 10.54 13.70
C ASP A 53 -12.36 9.45 13.32
N TYR A 54 -11.59 8.97 14.30
CA TYR A 54 -10.61 7.90 14.10
C TYR A 54 -11.27 6.60 13.59
N THR A 55 -10.70 5.99 12.55
CA THR A 55 -11.10 4.66 12.07
C THR A 55 -9.90 3.72 11.92
N ASN A 56 -10.15 2.41 12.02
CA ASN A 56 -9.13 1.39 11.80
C ASN A 56 -8.50 1.45 10.40
N ASP A 57 -9.20 2.00 9.41
CA ASP A 57 -8.68 2.15 8.05
C ASP A 57 -7.62 3.26 7.95
N MET A 58 -7.71 4.30 8.79
CA MET A 58 -6.66 5.31 8.89
C MET A 58 -5.33 4.72 9.38
N LEU A 59 -5.38 3.76 10.31
CA LEU A 59 -4.18 3.06 10.77
C LEU A 59 -3.53 2.28 9.62
N LYS A 60 -4.32 1.55 8.83
CA LYS A 60 -3.83 0.83 7.64
C LYS A 60 -3.19 1.80 6.65
N ALA A 61 -3.79 2.97 6.45
CA ALA A 61 -3.28 4.01 5.56
C ALA A 61 -1.92 4.57 6.01
N ILE A 62 -1.71 4.81 7.31
CA ILE A 62 -0.43 5.26 7.88
C ILE A 62 0.66 4.22 7.70
N VAL A 63 0.35 2.95 8.01
CA VAL A 63 1.29 1.83 7.84
C VAL A 63 1.67 1.68 6.37
N LEU A 64 0.69 1.76 5.46
CA LEU A 64 0.94 1.72 4.01
C LEU A 64 1.85 2.87 3.57
N LEU A 65 1.64 4.08 4.10
CA LEU A 65 2.42 5.26 3.76
C LEU A 65 3.88 5.07 4.15
N PHE A 66 4.13 4.64 5.40
CA PHE A 66 5.47 4.37 5.89
C PHE A 66 6.17 3.28 5.07
N CYS A 67 5.49 2.16 4.83
CA CYS A 67 6.03 1.06 4.03
C CYS A 67 6.40 1.53 2.61
N SER A 68 5.53 2.31 1.96
CA SER A 68 5.79 2.83 0.62
C SER A 68 7.01 3.77 0.56
N VAL A 69 7.13 4.68 1.53
CA VAL A 69 8.27 5.61 1.64
C VAL A 69 9.56 4.85 1.94
N ALA A 70 9.52 3.88 2.85
CA ALA A 70 10.69 3.07 3.20
C ALA A 70 11.19 2.25 2.01
N VAL A 71 10.28 1.58 1.28
CA VAL A 71 10.61 0.81 0.08
C VAL A 71 11.13 1.72 -1.04
N PHE A 72 10.50 2.89 -1.25
CA PHE A 72 10.95 3.90 -2.20
C PHE A 72 12.40 4.33 -1.92
N LEU A 73 12.72 4.70 -0.68
CA LEU A 73 14.07 5.10 -0.28
C LEU A 73 15.08 3.94 -0.46
N ALA A 74 14.69 2.71 -0.14
CA ALA A 74 15.55 1.54 -0.36
C ALA A 74 15.86 1.32 -1.85
N LEU A 75 14.84 1.41 -2.72
CA LEU A 75 15.00 1.25 -4.16
C LEU A 75 15.81 2.38 -4.78
N LEU A 76 15.61 3.63 -4.36
CA LEU A 76 16.43 4.76 -4.78
C LEU A 76 17.89 4.57 -4.40
N LEU A 77 18.19 4.04 -3.20
CA LEU A 77 19.55 3.72 -2.80
C LEU A 77 20.16 2.65 -3.71
N VAL A 78 19.42 1.59 -4.03
CA VAL A 78 19.86 0.53 -4.94
C VAL A 78 20.11 1.08 -6.35
N ALA A 79 19.17 1.85 -6.90
CA ALA A 79 19.29 2.46 -8.20
C ALA A 79 20.49 3.41 -8.23
N ARG A 80 20.66 4.26 -7.22
CA ARG A 80 21.79 5.18 -7.18
C ARG A 80 23.13 4.46 -7.08
N ASN A 81 23.22 3.38 -6.29
CA ASN A 81 24.42 2.54 -6.25
C ASN A 81 24.74 1.94 -7.62
N ARG A 82 23.72 1.51 -8.38
CA ARG A 82 23.89 0.99 -9.74
C ARG A 82 24.34 2.08 -10.71
N ILE A 83 23.78 3.28 -10.64
CA ILE A 83 24.23 4.44 -11.42
C ILE A 83 25.71 4.73 -11.16
N ASP A 84 26.11 4.74 -9.89
CA ASP A 84 27.51 5.00 -9.53
C ASP A 84 28.44 3.92 -10.12
N VAL A 85 28.07 2.63 -10.05
CA VAL A 85 28.86 1.55 -10.70
C VAL A 85 28.97 1.74 -12.21
N VAL A 86 27.88 2.07 -12.90
CA VAL A 86 27.88 2.31 -14.35
C VAL A 86 28.76 3.52 -14.71
N ARG A 87 28.69 4.60 -13.92
CA ARG A 87 29.54 5.78 -14.11
C ARG A 87 31.01 5.49 -13.82
N MET A 88 31.30 4.67 -12.80
CA MET A 88 32.67 4.30 -12.46
C MET A 88 33.33 3.48 -13.56
N ARG A 89 32.58 2.68 -14.34
CA ARG A 89 33.14 1.93 -15.47
C ARG A 89 33.79 2.83 -16.53
N LYS A 90 33.23 4.01 -16.77
CA LYS A 90 33.74 4.96 -17.78
C LYS A 90 34.97 5.74 -17.32
N ARG A 91 35.46 5.49 -16.10
CA ARG A 91 36.62 6.19 -15.52
C ARG A 91 37.88 5.34 -15.69
N GLU A 92 39.02 6.01 -15.54
CA GLU A 92 40.34 5.39 -15.55
C GLU A 92 40.44 4.26 -14.51
N VAL A 93 41.27 3.26 -14.83
CA VAL A 93 41.47 2.07 -13.99
C VAL A 93 41.92 2.44 -12.58
N GLN A 94 42.81 3.43 -12.44
CA GLN A 94 43.27 3.94 -11.16
C GLN A 94 42.11 4.49 -10.31
N GLU A 95 41.23 5.31 -10.89
CA GLU A 95 40.07 5.84 -10.16
C GLU A 95 39.09 4.72 -9.74
N ARG A 96 38.95 3.68 -10.56
CA ARG A 96 38.12 2.50 -10.24
C ARG A 96 38.72 1.69 -9.08
N HIS A 97 40.05 1.53 -9.07
CA HIS A 97 40.78 0.90 -7.97
C HIS A 97 40.63 1.70 -6.68
N ASP A 98 40.93 2.99 -6.69
CA ASP A 98 40.86 3.84 -5.49
C ASP A 98 39.46 3.93 -4.90
N TYR A 99 38.43 3.90 -5.75
CA TYR A 99 37.03 3.80 -5.33
C TYR A 99 36.78 2.48 -4.56
N ASN A 100 37.25 1.36 -5.08
CA ASN A 100 37.17 0.06 -4.41
C ASN A 100 38.04 0.00 -3.15
N TYR A 101 39.18 0.69 -3.14
CA TYR A 101 40.06 0.81 -1.98
C TYR A 101 39.39 1.56 -0.83
N ALA A 102 38.67 2.66 -1.12
CA ALA A 102 37.83 3.35 -0.13
C ALA A 102 36.74 2.44 0.44
N MET A 103 36.13 1.60 -0.41
CA MET A 103 35.15 0.59 0.02
C MET A 103 35.77 -0.49 0.90
N TYR A 104 36.91 -1.03 0.48
CA TYR A 104 37.66 -2.04 1.23
C TYR A 104 38.00 -1.54 2.63
N ARG A 105 38.59 -0.33 2.73
CA ARG A 105 39.05 0.25 4.00
C ARG A 105 37.93 0.50 5.02
N THR A 106 36.68 0.64 4.56
CA THR A 106 35.53 1.02 5.39
C THR A 106 34.54 -0.12 5.64
N LEU A 107 34.39 -1.05 4.69
CA LEU A 107 33.51 -2.22 4.78
C LEU A 107 34.19 -3.42 5.47
N TYR A 108 35.52 -3.36 5.66
CA TYR A 108 36.38 -4.41 6.22
C TYR A 108 35.82 -5.15 7.44
N LYS A 109 35.16 -4.46 8.38
CA LYS A 109 34.70 -5.06 9.65
C LYS A 109 33.35 -5.77 9.58
N LYS A 110 32.55 -5.58 8.53
CA LYS A 110 31.11 -5.87 8.59
C LYS A 110 30.65 -7.11 7.82
N LYS A 111 31.28 -7.45 6.69
CA LYS A 111 30.84 -8.56 5.81
C LYS A 111 32.00 -9.20 5.06
N GLU A 112 32.43 -10.40 5.46
CA GLU A 112 33.57 -11.11 4.88
C GLU A 112 33.42 -11.38 3.37
N LYS A 113 32.24 -11.85 2.94
CA LYS A 113 31.96 -12.10 1.52
C LYS A 113 32.14 -10.86 0.64
N LEU A 114 31.64 -9.71 1.11
CA LEU A 114 31.75 -8.45 0.37
C LEU A 114 33.21 -7.98 0.30
N ARG A 115 33.98 -8.23 1.37
CA ARG A 115 35.43 -7.97 1.41
C ARG A 115 36.17 -8.80 0.36
N SER A 116 35.96 -10.12 0.33
CA SER A 116 36.58 -11.01 -0.67
C SER A 116 36.26 -10.57 -2.10
N ILE A 117 35.00 -10.22 -2.39
CA ILE A 117 34.58 -9.74 -3.72
C ILE A 117 35.26 -8.40 -4.08
N THR A 118 35.39 -7.48 -3.12
CA THR A 118 36.03 -6.18 -3.36
C THR A 118 37.53 -6.35 -3.62
N LEU A 119 38.20 -7.20 -2.84
CA LEU A 119 39.62 -7.55 -3.04
C LEU A 119 39.87 -8.19 -4.40
N LEU A 120 39.00 -9.11 -4.81
CA LEU A 120 39.07 -9.74 -6.14
C LEU A 120 38.98 -8.69 -7.28
N GLN A 121 38.08 -7.70 -7.14
CA GLN A 121 37.99 -6.60 -8.11
C GLN A 121 39.23 -5.70 -8.10
N MET A 122 39.80 -5.43 -6.92
CA MET A 122 41.03 -4.64 -6.80
C MET A 122 42.23 -5.38 -7.40
N ALA A 123 42.36 -6.69 -7.18
CA ALA A 123 43.42 -7.50 -7.77
C ALA A 123 43.40 -7.42 -9.30
N ARG A 124 42.20 -7.59 -9.89
CA ARG A 124 42.00 -7.42 -11.33
C ARG A 124 42.44 -6.03 -11.81
N GLN A 125 42.03 -4.98 -11.12
CA GLN A 125 42.38 -3.60 -11.47
C GLN A 125 43.89 -3.32 -11.35
N GLN A 126 44.59 -3.99 -10.42
CA GLN A 126 46.05 -3.90 -10.31
C GLN A 126 46.76 -4.63 -11.45
N ILE A 127 46.22 -5.75 -11.93
CA ILE A 127 46.73 -6.43 -13.14
C ILE A 127 46.54 -5.51 -14.36
N GLU A 128 45.37 -4.86 -14.49
CA GLU A 128 45.10 -3.84 -15.52
C GLU A 128 46.03 -2.62 -15.45
N LEU A 129 46.61 -2.33 -14.29
CA LEU A 129 47.59 -1.26 -14.07
C LEU A 129 49.05 -1.73 -14.18
N HIS A 130 49.30 -2.98 -14.60
CA HIS A 130 50.63 -3.59 -14.65
C HIS A 130 51.36 -3.63 -13.30
N HIS A 131 50.63 -3.81 -12.19
CA HIS A 131 51.19 -3.97 -10.84
C HIS A 131 50.91 -5.36 -10.27
N PRO A 132 51.55 -6.43 -10.80
CA PRO A 132 51.22 -7.81 -10.45
C PRO A 132 51.49 -8.14 -8.96
N GLN A 133 52.55 -7.59 -8.37
CA GLN A 133 52.85 -7.78 -6.93
C GLN A 133 51.74 -7.23 -6.02
N MET A 134 51.17 -6.06 -6.36
CA MET A 134 50.04 -5.52 -5.62
C MET A 134 48.76 -6.33 -5.86
N ALA A 135 48.60 -6.94 -7.04
CA ALA A 135 47.49 -7.86 -7.27
C ALA A 135 47.59 -9.11 -6.39
N LEU A 136 48.78 -9.71 -6.27
CA LEU A 136 49.03 -10.87 -5.42
C LEU A 136 48.74 -10.58 -3.94
N GLN A 137 49.22 -9.45 -3.42
CA GLN A 137 48.92 -9.01 -2.05
C GLN A 137 47.40 -8.87 -1.79
N ALA A 138 46.63 -8.44 -2.79
CA ALA A 138 45.17 -8.38 -2.67
C ALA A 138 44.54 -9.78 -2.64
N LEU A 139 45.02 -10.69 -3.51
CA LEU A 139 44.52 -12.05 -3.63
C LEU A 139 44.82 -12.90 -2.39
N GLU A 140 45.97 -12.74 -1.75
CA GLU A 140 46.30 -13.41 -0.48
C GLU A 140 45.28 -13.12 0.64
N LEU A 141 44.67 -11.94 0.62
CA LEU A 141 43.67 -11.52 1.59
C LEU A 141 42.24 -12.03 1.26
N VAL A 142 42.05 -12.65 0.09
CA VAL A 142 40.75 -13.16 -0.35
C VAL A 142 40.46 -14.49 0.31
N LYS A 143 39.34 -14.57 1.06
CA LYS A 143 38.84 -15.85 1.57
C LYS A 143 38.08 -16.60 0.47
N GLY A 144 38.73 -17.58 -0.16
CA GLY A 144 38.16 -18.41 -1.24
C GLY A 144 36.85 -19.12 -0.85
N GLU A 145 36.75 -19.61 0.39
CA GLU A 145 35.55 -20.27 0.94
C GLU A 145 34.26 -19.44 0.89
N LYS A 146 34.38 -18.10 0.82
CA LYS A 146 33.22 -17.19 0.81
C LYS A 146 32.78 -16.81 -0.61
N LEU A 147 33.52 -17.21 -1.63
CA LEU A 147 33.24 -16.93 -3.03
C LEU A 147 32.25 -17.96 -3.60
N ASN A 148 31.47 -17.54 -4.59
CA ASN A 148 30.70 -18.50 -5.39
C ASN A 148 31.61 -19.19 -6.43
N VAL A 149 31.13 -20.27 -7.04
CA VAL A 149 31.89 -21.07 -8.03
C VAL A 149 32.50 -20.20 -9.15
N ALA A 150 31.72 -19.23 -9.67
CA ALA A 150 32.20 -18.34 -10.74
C ALA A 150 33.31 -17.38 -10.25
N GLN A 151 33.14 -16.80 -9.07
CA GLN A 151 34.12 -15.90 -8.46
C GLN A 151 35.39 -16.65 -8.08
N LEU A 152 35.27 -17.92 -7.67
CA LEU A 152 36.40 -18.78 -7.36
C LEU A 152 37.21 -19.10 -8.62
N ARG A 153 36.56 -19.37 -9.76
CA ARG A 153 37.24 -19.52 -11.06
C ARG A 153 38.01 -18.25 -11.43
N SER A 154 37.39 -17.09 -11.25
CA SER A 154 38.03 -15.79 -11.52
C SER A 154 39.18 -15.49 -10.57
N PHE A 155 39.09 -15.92 -9.31
CA PHE A 155 40.18 -15.83 -8.35
C PHE A 155 41.42 -16.59 -8.84
N TYR A 156 41.28 -17.86 -9.21
CA TYR A 156 42.41 -18.65 -9.70
C TYR A 156 42.95 -18.14 -11.03
N PHE A 157 42.09 -17.65 -11.93
CA PHE A 157 42.53 -17.02 -13.17
C PHE A 157 43.35 -15.75 -12.93
N TYR A 158 42.90 -14.84 -12.05
CA TYR A 158 43.66 -13.63 -11.72
C TYR A 158 44.95 -13.95 -10.97
N GLN A 159 44.95 -15.00 -10.14
CA GLN A 159 46.15 -15.48 -9.47
C GLN A 159 47.19 -15.98 -10.47
N ALA A 160 46.80 -16.85 -11.42
CA ALA A 160 47.69 -17.32 -12.47
C ALA A 160 48.23 -16.14 -13.32
N ALA A 161 47.37 -15.20 -13.71
CA ALA A 161 47.78 -14.04 -14.49
C ALA A 161 48.77 -13.14 -13.74
N ALA A 162 48.53 -12.87 -12.45
CA ALA A 162 49.43 -12.06 -11.65
C ALA A 162 50.79 -12.74 -11.40
N LEU A 163 50.80 -14.05 -11.15
CA LEU A 163 52.04 -14.83 -10.97
C LEU A 163 52.87 -14.88 -12.27
N TYR A 164 52.21 -15.08 -13.42
CA TYR A 164 52.87 -15.08 -14.72
C TYR A 164 53.51 -13.71 -15.03
N LEU A 165 52.78 -12.62 -14.79
CA LEU A 165 53.28 -11.26 -15.01
C LEU A 165 54.39 -10.86 -14.02
N ASP A 166 54.46 -11.49 -12.84
CA ASP A 166 55.55 -11.32 -11.86
C ASP A 166 56.72 -12.33 -12.08
N ALA A 167 56.69 -13.10 -13.18
CA ALA A 167 57.69 -14.12 -13.53
C ALA A 167 57.89 -15.23 -12.47
N GLN A 168 56.83 -15.58 -11.72
CA GLN A 168 56.86 -16.68 -10.74
C GLN A 168 56.37 -18.00 -11.34
N GLU A 169 57.15 -19.08 -11.25
CA GLU A 169 56.82 -20.40 -11.83
C GLU A 169 55.63 -21.15 -11.19
N SER A 170 54.96 -20.58 -10.18
CA SER A 170 53.79 -21.18 -9.53
C SER A 170 52.47 -20.90 -10.28
N TRP A 171 52.50 -20.15 -11.38
CA TRP A 171 51.29 -19.79 -12.13
C TRP A 171 50.56 -20.99 -12.73
N GLN A 172 51.26 -22.07 -13.09
CA GLN A 172 50.66 -23.29 -13.65
C GLN A 172 49.74 -24.00 -12.65
N GLU A 173 50.05 -23.98 -11.36
CA GLU A 173 49.23 -24.59 -10.30
C GLU A 173 47.90 -23.86 -10.14
N ALA A 174 47.95 -22.52 -10.14
CA ALA A 174 46.77 -21.67 -10.09
C ALA A 174 45.91 -21.84 -11.35
N LEU A 175 46.54 -21.99 -12.53
CA LEU A 175 45.83 -22.21 -13.78
C LEU A 175 45.13 -23.58 -13.82
N THR A 176 45.80 -24.62 -13.34
CA THR A 176 45.21 -25.98 -13.19
C THR A 176 43.99 -25.95 -12.27
N SER A 177 44.08 -25.20 -11.17
CA SER A 177 42.95 -24.99 -10.23
C SER A 177 41.79 -24.23 -10.89
N CYS A 178 42.05 -23.33 -11.83
CA CYS A 178 41.03 -22.65 -12.61
C CYS A 178 40.27 -23.61 -13.54
N TYR A 179 40.98 -24.54 -14.20
CA TYR A 179 40.38 -25.52 -15.10
C TYR A 179 39.52 -26.57 -14.40
N ALA A 180 39.84 -26.90 -13.15
CA ALA A 180 39.02 -27.79 -12.33
C ALA A 180 37.61 -27.26 -12.05
N ILE A 181 37.35 -25.96 -12.25
CA ILE A 181 36.05 -25.33 -11.98
C ILE A 181 35.22 -25.24 -13.26
N PRO A 182 33.92 -25.59 -13.27
CA PRO A 182 33.10 -25.56 -14.49
C PRO A 182 33.05 -24.19 -15.20
N GLN A 183 33.18 -24.19 -16.53
CA GLN A 183 33.15 -23.02 -17.40
C GLN A 183 31.72 -22.51 -17.62
N LYS A 184 31.54 -21.18 -17.73
CA LYS A 184 30.28 -20.60 -18.27
C LYS A 184 30.34 -20.52 -19.79
N PRO A 185 29.21 -20.65 -20.51
CA PRO A 185 29.16 -20.60 -21.99
C PRO A 185 29.53 -19.24 -22.61
N GLN A 186 29.93 -18.24 -21.83
CA GLN A 186 30.34 -16.90 -22.27
C GLN A 186 31.82 -16.59 -21.93
N GLN A 187 32.57 -17.56 -21.40
CA GLN A 187 33.99 -17.40 -21.03
C GLN A 187 34.89 -18.05 -22.09
N LEU A 188 36.13 -17.56 -22.17
CA LEU A 188 37.16 -18.10 -23.07
C LEU A 188 37.31 -19.62 -22.87
N SER A 189 37.53 -20.33 -23.97
CA SER A 189 37.81 -21.77 -23.97
C SER A 189 39.11 -22.06 -23.21
N GLN A 190 39.33 -23.32 -22.82
CA GLN A 190 40.58 -23.68 -22.15
C GLN A 190 41.80 -23.42 -23.05
N GLU A 191 41.71 -23.78 -24.33
CA GLU A 191 42.79 -23.57 -25.33
C GLU A 191 43.08 -22.08 -25.55
N GLU A 192 42.04 -21.24 -25.60
CA GLU A 192 42.20 -19.78 -25.70
C GLU A 192 42.92 -19.22 -24.47
N ILE A 193 42.61 -19.71 -23.26
CA ILE A 193 43.29 -19.29 -22.03
C ILE A 193 44.76 -19.72 -22.06
N GLU A 194 45.05 -20.97 -22.41
CA GLU A 194 46.44 -21.48 -22.48
C GLU A 194 47.29 -20.68 -23.47
N SER A 195 46.72 -20.29 -24.60
CA SER A 195 47.41 -19.45 -25.60
C SER A 195 47.88 -18.10 -25.06
N LEU A 196 47.22 -17.56 -24.02
CA LEU A 196 47.59 -16.29 -23.40
C LEU A 196 48.85 -16.38 -22.54
N PHE A 197 49.18 -17.57 -22.02
CA PHE A 197 50.32 -17.81 -21.13
C PHE A 197 51.57 -18.32 -21.88
N LEU A 198 51.50 -18.50 -23.20
CA LEU A 198 52.66 -18.88 -24.01
C LEU A 198 53.73 -17.78 -23.98
N PRO A 199 55.04 -18.11 -23.92
CA PRO A 199 56.13 -17.12 -23.93
C PRO A 199 56.13 -16.20 -25.16
N GLU A 200 55.55 -16.65 -26.27
CA GLU A 200 55.41 -15.89 -27.52
C GLU A 200 54.22 -14.91 -27.51
N SER A 201 53.35 -14.99 -26.51
CA SER A 201 52.18 -14.11 -26.37
C SER A 201 52.60 -12.76 -25.78
N ASN A 202 52.01 -11.67 -26.29
CA ASN A 202 52.20 -10.35 -25.70
C ASN A 202 51.49 -10.30 -24.32
N PRO A 203 52.18 -9.94 -23.21
CA PRO A 203 51.57 -9.80 -21.88
C PRO A 203 50.34 -8.87 -21.87
N ASP A 204 50.26 -7.88 -22.77
CA ASP A 204 49.10 -7.00 -22.89
C ASP A 204 47.82 -7.74 -23.29
N LYS A 205 47.94 -8.85 -24.05
CA LYS A 205 46.79 -9.70 -24.40
C LYS A 205 46.23 -10.39 -23.16
N LEU A 206 47.08 -10.82 -22.24
CA LEU A 206 46.67 -11.40 -20.97
C LEU A 206 45.99 -10.35 -20.09
N VAL A 207 46.54 -9.15 -20.01
CA VAL A 207 45.94 -8.03 -19.28
C VAL A 207 44.56 -7.67 -19.86
N LEU A 208 44.42 -7.63 -21.19
CA LEU A 208 43.14 -7.43 -21.87
C LEU A 208 42.14 -8.54 -21.53
N ALA A 209 42.56 -9.80 -21.58
CA ALA A 209 41.72 -10.94 -21.24
C ALA A 209 41.24 -10.89 -19.77
N VAL A 210 42.10 -10.48 -18.84
CA VAL A 210 41.76 -10.24 -17.43
C VAL A 210 40.74 -9.11 -17.27
N SER A 211 40.86 -8.04 -18.06
CA SER A 211 39.86 -6.97 -18.12
C SER A 211 38.50 -7.48 -18.64
N ASP A 212 38.48 -8.35 -19.64
CA ASP A 212 37.21 -8.78 -20.24
C ASP A 212 36.53 -9.92 -19.47
N TRP A 213 37.27 -10.65 -18.63
CA TRP A 213 36.87 -11.90 -17.96
C TRP A 213 35.56 -11.87 -17.15
N GLU A 214 35.25 -10.74 -16.48
CA GLU A 214 34.09 -10.63 -15.58
C GLU A 214 33.40 -9.27 -15.62
N GLU A 215 33.27 -8.65 -16.79
CA GLU A 215 32.33 -7.53 -16.87
C GLU A 215 30.88 -8.03 -16.68
N GLN A 216 30.42 -8.13 -15.43
CA GLN A 216 28.99 -8.06 -15.12
C GLN A 216 28.49 -6.77 -15.76
N LYS A 217 27.77 -6.89 -16.90
CA LYS A 217 27.16 -5.75 -17.59
C LYS A 217 26.21 -5.06 -16.61
N ALA A 218 26.71 -4.03 -15.95
CA ALA A 218 25.92 -3.18 -15.09
C ALA A 218 25.03 -2.35 -16.02
N SER A 219 23.73 -2.63 -16.03
CA SER A 219 22.77 -1.86 -16.79
C SER A 219 22.34 -0.63 -16.00
N TRP A 220 21.89 0.39 -16.72
CA TRP A 220 21.25 1.53 -16.10
C TRP A 220 20.00 1.08 -15.33
N PRO A 221 19.79 1.57 -14.10
CA PRO A 221 18.71 1.15 -13.21
C PRO A 221 17.38 1.85 -13.52
N VAL A 222 17.05 2.02 -14.80
CA VAL A 222 15.85 2.77 -15.23
C VAL A 222 14.58 2.11 -14.68
N VAL A 223 14.45 0.80 -14.86
CA VAL A 223 13.27 0.05 -14.40
C VAL A 223 13.13 0.11 -12.87
N THR A 224 14.23 0.06 -12.13
CA THR A 224 14.17 0.18 -10.66
C THR A 224 13.78 1.59 -10.19
N MET A 225 14.14 2.63 -10.93
CA MET A 225 13.68 4.00 -10.65
C MET A 225 12.19 4.15 -10.91
N LEU A 226 11.72 3.67 -12.07
CA LEU A 226 10.28 3.69 -12.41
C LEU A 226 9.46 2.90 -11.38
N ALA A 227 9.94 1.71 -10.97
CA ALA A 227 9.31 0.92 -9.92
C ALA A 227 9.25 1.68 -8.57
N ALA A 228 10.32 2.37 -8.19
CA ALA A 228 10.35 3.14 -6.96
C ALA A 228 9.30 4.26 -6.98
N ILE A 229 9.25 5.03 -8.07
CA ILE A 229 8.29 6.13 -8.25
C ILE A 229 6.85 5.58 -8.20
N LEU A 230 6.60 4.47 -8.89
CA LEU A 230 5.28 3.86 -8.93
C LEU A 230 4.83 3.34 -7.55
N ILE A 231 5.73 2.74 -6.77
CA ILE A 231 5.46 2.31 -5.38
C ILE A 231 5.13 3.51 -4.50
N LEU A 232 5.91 4.59 -4.60
CA LEU A 232 5.65 5.80 -3.81
C LEU A 232 4.29 6.40 -4.18
N TYR A 233 4.00 6.52 -5.48
CA TYR A 233 2.72 7.04 -5.96
C TYR A 233 1.54 6.18 -5.49
N THR A 234 1.65 4.86 -5.60
CA THR A 234 0.65 3.90 -5.11
C THR A 234 0.40 4.11 -3.61
N GLY A 235 1.48 4.14 -2.82
CA GLY A 235 1.38 4.33 -1.38
C GLY A 235 0.74 5.66 -1.01
N VAL A 236 1.21 6.77 -1.57
CA VAL A 236 0.66 8.10 -1.29
C VAL A 236 -0.81 8.19 -1.68
N TYR A 237 -1.18 7.71 -2.88
CA TYR A 237 -2.56 7.76 -3.36
C TYR A 237 -3.53 7.07 -2.40
N TYR A 238 -3.28 5.80 -2.07
CA TYR A 238 -4.15 5.02 -1.19
C TYR A 238 -4.07 5.47 0.28
N SER A 239 -2.89 5.86 0.76
CA SER A 239 -2.73 6.35 2.13
C SER A 239 -3.43 7.67 2.36
N VAL A 240 -3.36 8.61 1.41
CA VAL A 240 -4.11 9.88 1.54
C VAL A 240 -5.61 9.58 1.49
N ASN A 241 -6.08 8.71 0.58
CA ASN A 241 -7.50 8.35 0.52
C ASN A 241 -8.01 7.78 1.86
N GLY A 242 -7.24 6.91 2.50
CA GLY A 242 -7.61 6.33 3.80
C GLY A 242 -7.34 7.23 5.01
N LEU A 243 -6.61 8.34 4.86
CA LEU A 243 -6.36 9.33 5.91
C LEU A 243 -7.37 10.47 5.90
N LEU A 244 -8.02 10.73 4.77
CA LEU A 244 -9.09 11.72 4.68
C LEU A 244 -10.29 11.27 5.52
N SER A 245 -11.06 12.23 6.04
CA SER A 245 -12.35 11.88 6.65
C SER A 245 -13.35 11.48 5.57
N TRP A 246 -14.43 10.81 5.97
CA TRP A 246 -15.46 10.30 5.06
C TRP A 246 -16.08 11.37 4.15
N ARG A 247 -15.95 12.66 4.50
CA ARG A 247 -16.44 13.80 3.70
C ARG A 247 -15.50 14.25 2.62
N TYR A 248 -14.21 13.87 2.66
CA TYR A 248 -13.21 14.34 1.71
C TYR A 248 -12.83 13.23 0.74
N HIS A 249 -12.91 13.54 -0.55
CA HIS A 249 -12.59 12.62 -1.62
C HIS A 249 -11.65 13.27 -2.61
N TYR A 250 -10.95 12.45 -3.37
CA TYR A 250 -10.29 12.93 -4.58
C TYR A 250 -11.32 13.39 -5.60
N ARG A 251 -10.96 14.41 -6.38
CA ARG A 251 -11.71 14.76 -7.59
C ARG A 251 -11.64 13.63 -8.62
N ASP A 252 -12.68 13.49 -9.44
CA ASP A 252 -12.80 12.35 -10.35
C ASP A 252 -11.65 12.27 -11.34
N TRP A 253 -11.21 13.41 -11.87
CA TRP A 253 -10.07 13.43 -12.79
C TRP A 253 -8.78 12.91 -12.11
N VAL A 254 -8.59 13.18 -10.80
CA VAL A 254 -7.45 12.66 -10.04
C VAL A 254 -7.56 11.15 -9.89
N VAL A 255 -8.75 10.65 -9.57
CA VAL A 255 -9.04 9.21 -9.47
C VAL A 255 -8.73 8.53 -10.80
N TYR A 256 -9.31 9.00 -11.91
CA TYR A 256 -9.11 8.41 -13.24
C TYR A 256 -7.66 8.49 -13.71
N VAL A 257 -7.00 9.64 -13.59
CA VAL A 257 -5.59 9.78 -13.99
C VAL A 257 -4.70 8.87 -13.14
N SER A 258 -4.88 8.85 -11.81
CA SER A 258 -4.11 7.99 -10.90
C SER A 258 -4.30 6.52 -11.25
N PHE A 259 -5.54 6.13 -11.50
CA PHE A 259 -5.91 4.80 -11.94
C PHE A 259 -5.17 4.40 -13.22
N PHE A 260 -5.21 5.22 -14.29
CA PHE A 260 -4.54 4.89 -15.55
C PHE A 260 -3.03 4.80 -15.37
N VAL A 261 -2.43 5.74 -14.64
CA VAL A 261 -0.99 5.74 -14.36
C VAL A 261 -0.58 4.48 -13.59
N LEU A 262 -1.33 4.10 -12.55
CA LEU A 262 -1.06 2.91 -11.76
C LEU A 262 -1.25 1.64 -12.57
N PHE A 263 -2.36 1.52 -13.30
CA PHE A 263 -2.65 0.36 -14.13
C PHE A 263 -1.59 0.15 -15.20
N PHE A 264 -1.36 1.13 -16.08
CA PHE A 264 -0.36 1.00 -17.13
C PHE A 264 1.07 0.88 -16.57
N GLY A 265 1.37 1.59 -15.48
CA GLY A 265 2.67 1.49 -14.81
C GLY A 265 2.96 0.08 -14.29
N TRP A 266 2.02 -0.51 -13.54
CA TRP A 266 2.21 -1.83 -12.93
C TRP A 266 2.18 -2.94 -13.98
N THR A 267 1.38 -2.80 -15.03
CA THR A 267 1.29 -3.78 -16.12
C THR A 267 2.57 -3.84 -16.94
N VAL A 268 3.15 -2.70 -17.31
CA VAL A 268 4.47 -2.64 -17.97
C VAL A 268 5.57 -3.20 -17.08
N LEU A 269 5.56 -2.88 -15.78
CA LEU A 269 6.57 -3.35 -14.84
C LEU A 269 6.50 -4.87 -14.61
N THR A 270 5.31 -5.42 -14.43
CA THR A 270 5.11 -6.87 -14.24
C THR A 270 5.44 -7.64 -15.51
N LEU A 271 5.09 -7.12 -16.70
CA LEU A 271 5.49 -7.69 -17.99
C LEU A 271 7.01 -7.74 -18.15
N TYR A 272 7.72 -6.66 -17.80
CA TYR A 272 9.18 -6.65 -17.80
C TYR A 272 9.77 -7.74 -16.88
N TRP A 273 9.24 -7.89 -15.67
CA TRP A 273 9.68 -8.92 -14.73
C TRP A 273 9.36 -10.33 -15.22
N LEU A 274 8.20 -10.53 -15.88
CA LEU A 274 7.83 -11.78 -16.53
C LEU A 274 8.89 -12.17 -17.57
N VAL A 275 9.23 -11.27 -18.50
CA VAL A 275 10.28 -11.49 -19.52
C VAL A 275 11.63 -11.81 -18.88
N LYS A 276 11.98 -11.12 -17.78
CA LYS A 276 13.23 -11.37 -17.06
C LYS A 276 13.23 -12.74 -16.37
N LEU A 277 12.11 -13.15 -15.77
CA LEU A 277 11.93 -14.46 -15.15
C LEU A 277 12.01 -15.58 -16.20
N PHE A 278 11.43 -15.37 -17.38
CA PHE A 278 11.56 -16.26 -18.55
C PHE A 278 13.03 -16.53 -18.91
N ARG A 279 13.87 -15.49 -18.92
CA ARG A 279 15.31 -15.61 -19.20
C ARG A 279 16.05 -16.34 -18.06
N LEU A 280 15.63 -16.14 -16.81
CA LEU A 280 16.24 -16.79 -15.64
C LEU A 280 15.92 -18.29 -15.58
N ILE A 281 14.67 -18.68 -15.81
CA ILE A 281 14.25 -20.09 -15.86
C ILE A 281 15.04 -20.85 -16.93
N GLY A 282 15.32 -20.20 -18.07
CA GLY A 282 16.18 -20.77 -19.12
C GLY A 282 17.61 -21.08 -18.65
N LYS A 283 18.15 -20.32 -17.69
CA LYS A 283 19.54 -20.42 -17.21
C LYS A 283 19.73 -21.31 -15.98
N GLN A 284 18.74 -21.42 -15.10
CA GLN A 284 18.93 -22.03 -13.76
C GLN A 284 18.42 -23.46 -13.60
N THR A 285 17.64 -24.00 -14.53
CA THR A 285 17.00 -25.30 -14.34
C THR A 285 17.68 -26.40 -15.16
N GLU A 286 18.20 -27.43 -14.47
CA GLU A 286 18.61 -28.72 -15.06
C GLU A 286 17.43 -29.56 -15.54
N LYS A 287 16.20 -29.02 -15.48
CA LYS A 287 14.98 -29.71 -15.92
C LYS A 287 14.98 -29.91 -17.44
N GLY A 288 14.33 -30.97 -17.92
CA GLY A 288 14.15 -31.25 -19.34
C GLY A 288 13.42 -30.12 -20.10
N LYS A 289 13.66 -30.01 -21.41
CA LYS A 289 13.15 -28.95 -22.30
C LYS A 289 11.61 -28.77 -22.19
N GLY A 290 10.86 -29.86 -22.07
CA GLY A 290 9.39 -29.85 -21.92
C GLY A 290 8.92 -29.21 -20.62
N ALA A 291 9.53 -29.53 -19.48
CA ALA A 291 9.16 -28.97 -18.18
C ALA A 291 9.40 -27.45 -18.11
N LYS A 292 10.45 -26.95 -18.77
CA LYS A 292 10.70 -25.50 -18.90
C LYS A 292 9.62 -24.79 -19.71
N THR A 293 9.12 -25.43 -20.77
CA THR A 293 8.05 -24.88 -21.60
C THR A 293 6.73 -24.83 -20.84
N VAL A 294 6.37 -25.89 -20.13
CA VAL A 294 5.15 -25.92 -19.29
C VAL A 294 5.20 -24.86 -18.21
N GLN A 295 6.31 -24.73 -17.48
CA GLN A 295 6.47 -23.70 -16.44
C GLN A 295 6.30 -22.27 -16.99
N LYS A 296 6.84 -22.02 -18.19
CA LYS A 296 6.69 -20.73 -18.88
C LYS A 296 5.24 -20.44 -19.29
N ILE A 297 4.54 -21.43 -19.83
CA ILE A 297 3.13 -21.31 -20.22
C ILE A 297 2.27 -21.02 -18.97
N LEU A 298 2.46 -21.77 -17.89
CA LEU A 298 1.73 -21.54 -16.63
C LEU A 298 1.96 -20.14 -16.07
N LEU A 299 3.19 -19.61 -16.14
CA LEU A 299 3.48 -18.24 -15.70
C LEU A 299 2.76 -17.18 -16.55
N VAL A 300 2.63 -17.40 -17.86
CA VAL A 300 1.91 -16.47 -18.75
C VAL A 300 0.42 -16.54 -18.47
N ILE A 301 -0.16 -17.73 -18.34
CA ILE A 301 -1.57 -17.91 -18.00
C ILE A 301 -1.86 -17.23 -16.66
N LEU A 302 -1.03 -17.45 -15.63
CA LEU A 302 -1.19 -16.80 -14.33
C LEU A 302 -1.14 -15.27 -14.44
N TRP A 303 -0.19 -14.72 -15.20
CA TRP A 303 -0.07 -13.29 -15.40
C TRP A 303 -1.29 -12.71 -16.16
N ILE A 304 -1.78 -13.40 -17.19
CA ILE A 304 -2.98 -13.04 -17.93
C ILE A 304 -4.20 -13.06 -17.01
N CYS A 305 -4.39 -14.09 -16.19
CA CYS A 305 -5.49 -14.19 -15.24
C CYS A 305 -5.47 -13.04 -14.21
N LEU A 306 -4.29 -12.73 -13.65
CA LEU A 306 -4.14 -11.59 -12.73
C LEU A 306 -4.41 -10.26 -13.41
N PHE A 307 -3.97 -10.09 -14.66
CA PHE A 307 -4.22 -8.90 -15.46
C PHE A 307 -5.71 -8.73 -15.76
N LEU A 308 -6.39 -9.78 -16.22
CA LEU A 308 -7.83 -9.77 -16.50
C LEU A 308 -8.65 -9.52 -15.23
N GLY A 309 -8.36 -10.22 -14.14
CA GLY A 309 -9.05 -10.02 -12.87
C GLY A 309 -8.91 -8.59 -12.35
N ASN A 310 -7.70 -8.03 -12.41
CA ASN A 310 -7.46 -6.64 -12.03
C ASN A 310 -8.19 -5.67 -12.97
N SER A 311 -8.15 -5.91 -14.29
CA SER A 311 -8.85 -5.08 -15.29
C SER A 311 -10.37 -5.10 -15.10
N LEU A 312 -10.95 -6.26 -14.76
CA LEU A 312 -12.38 -6.41 -14.52
C LEU A 312 -12.83 -5.66 -13.26
N MET A 313 -12.12 -5.80 -12.15
CA MET A 313 -12.44 -5.01 -10.94
C MET A 313 -12.35 -3.51 -11.22
N GLN A 314 -11.35 -3.13 -12.01
CA GLN A 314 -11.10 -1.75 -12.37
C GLN A 314 -12.19 -1.15 -13.25
N VAL A 315 -12.68 -1.91 -14.23
CA VAL A 315 -13.83 -1.52 -15.05
C VAL A 315 -15.09 -1.40 -14.18
N ALA A 316 -15.33 -2.35 -13.28
CA ALA A 316 -16.46 -2.30 -12.34
C ALA A 316 -16.41 -1.05 -11.45
N GLN A 317 -15.22 -0.65 -10.99
CA GLN A 317 -15.05 0.57 -10.19
C GLN A 317 -15.38 1.85 -10.96
N ILE A 318 -15.08 1.92 -12.26
CA ILE A 318 -15.40 3.10 -13.08
C ILE A 318 -16.91 3.20 -13.35
N PHE A 319 -17.57 2.07 -13.62
CA PHE A 319 -19.02 2.07 -13.86
C PHE A 319 -19.85 2.27 -12.59
N GLY A 320 -19.29 2.00 -11.41
CA GLY A 320 -19.94 2.25 -10.12
C GLY A 320 -19.46 3.52 -9.40
N SER A 321 -18.63 4.35 -10.02
CA SER A 321 -18.12 5.58 -9.39
C SER A 321 -19.02 6.77 -9.71
N ASP A 322 -19.24 7.62 -8.72
CA ASP A 322 -19.91 8.90 -8.86
C ASP A 322 -19.20 9.77 -9.90
N ALA A 323 -19.97 10.52 -10.69
CA ALA A 323 -19.46 11.36 -11.76
C ALA A 323 -19.70 12.85 -11.49
N GLU A 324 -18.66 13.67 -11.65
CA GLU A 324 -18.73 15.13 -11.70
C GLU A 324 -19.51 15.56 -12.95
N VAL A 325 -20.69 16.15 -12.75
CA VAL A 325 -21.60 16.60 -13.83
C VAL A 325 -21.29 18.03 -14.23
N GLU A 326 -21.39 18.95 -13.26
CA GLU A 326 -21.17 20.37 -13.48
C GLU A 326 -20.35 20.98 -12.33
N VAL A 327 -19.48 21.93 -12.69
CA VAL A 327 -18.70 22.71 -11.73
C VAL A 327 -19.14 24.16 -11.84
N GLN A 328 -19.84 24.63 -10.82
CA GLN A 328 -20.33 26.00 -10.73
C GLN A 328 -19.17 26.99 -10.47
N PRO A 329 -19.32 28.28 -10.82
CA PRO A 329 -18.29 29.31 -10.60
C PRO A 329 -17.92 29.53 -9.13
N ASN A 330 -18.83 29.25 -8.20
CA ASN A 330 -18.62 29.31 -6.74
C ASN A 330 -17.82 28.11 -6.19
N GLY A 331 -17.45 27.15 -7.04
CA GLY A 331 -16.69 25.95 -6.69
C GLY A 331 -17.54 24.79 -6.16
N VAL A 332 -18.87 24.89 -6.21
CA VAL A 332 -19.79 23.77 -5.99
C VAL A 332 -19.72 22.83 -7.20
N ILE A 333 -19.72 21.53 -6.93
CA ILE A 333 -19.62 20.45 -7.88
C ILE A 333 -20.87 19.59 -7.70
N GLU A 334 -21.67 19.47 -8.75
CA GLU A 334 -22.77 18.52 -8.79
C GLU A 334 -22.24 17.13 -9.12
N MET A 335 -22.60 16.16 -8.30
CA MET A 335 -22.22 14.76 -8.44
C MET A 335 -23.45 13.94 -8.82
N LYS A 336 -23.26 13.00 -9.73
CA LYS A 336 -24.26 12.00 -10.11
C LYS A 336 -23.82 10.63 -9.61
N HIS A 337 -24.65 9.98 -8.81
CA HIS A 337 -24.53 8.58 -8.46
C HIS A 337 -25.46 7.75 -9.37
N GLU A 338 -24.92 6.80 -10.12
CA GLU A 338 -25.75 5.90 -10.93
C GLU A 338 -26.21 4.69 -10.12
N ASN A 339 -27.51 4.68 -9.81
CA ASN A 339 -28.17 3.49 -9.32
C ASN A 339 -28.59 2.61 -10.51
N TRP A 340 -28.16 1.35 -10.54
CA TRP A 340 -28.44 0.44 -11.67
C TRP A 340 -29.93 0.10 -11.84
N LEU A 341 -30.71 0.20 -10.77
CA LEU A 341 -32.13 -0.15 -10.72
C LEU A 341 -33.05 1.05 -10.46
N ASP A 342 -32.50 2.15 -9.94
CA ASP A 342 -33.23 3.34 -9.52
C ASP A 342 -32.77 4.58 -10.30
N PRO A 343 -33.56 5.66 -10.36
CA PRO A 343 -33.11 6.91 -10.95
C PRO A 343 -31.82 7.39 -10.28
N PRO A 344 -30.92 8.06 -11.04
CA PRO A 344 -29.65 8.51 -10.52
C PRO A 344 -29.85 9.56 -9.42
N GLU A 345 -29.10 9.42 -8.33
CA GLU A 345 -29.10 10.36 -7.21
C GLU A 345 -28.10 11.48 -7.49
N TYR A 346 -28.49 12.71 -7.15
CA TYR A 346 -27.64 13.88 -7.27
C TYR A 346 -27.31 14.43 -5.90
N TYR A 347 -26.03 14.73 -5.68
CA TYR A 347 -25.57 15.34 -4.44
C TYR A 347 -24.49 16.37 -4.73
N TYR A 348 -24.22 17.26 -3.77
CA TYR A 348 -23.35 18.40 -4.00
C TYR A 348 -22.08 18.34 -3.16
N ASN A 349 -20.96 18.54 -3.85
CA ASN A 349 -19.64 18.66 -3.27
C ASN A 349 -19.11 20.09 -3.44
N LYS A 350 -18.09 20.46 -2.67
CA LYS A 350 -17.33 21.69 -2.84
C LYS A 350 -15.88 21.38 -3.14
N ALA A 351 -15.32 22.05 -4.14
CA ALA A 351 -13.92 21.95 -4.48
C ALA A 351 -13.07 22.46 -3.30
N THR A 352 -12.17 21.62 -2.79
CA THR A 352 -11.20 22.00 -1.75
C THR A 352 -9.79 21.91 -2.34
N GLY A 353 -9.34 23.03 -2.93
CA GLY A 353 -8.08 23.10 -3.67
C GLY A 353 -8.14 22.34 -5.00
N LEU A 354 -6.97 21.95 -5.52
CA LEU A 354 -6.87 21.37 -6.87
C LEU A 354 -7.29 19.89 -6.94
N PHE A 355 -7.03 19.13 -5.89
CA PHE A 355 -7.10 17.65 -5.92
C PHE A 355 -8.27 17.05 -5.16
N PHE A 356 -8.86 17.80 -4.24
CA PHE A 356 -9.87 17.28 -3.32
C PHE A 356 -11.22 17.95 -3.53
N ARG A 357 -12.25 17.22 -3.15
CA ARG A 357 -13.61 17.71 -3.00
C ARG A 357 -14.11 17.30 -1.62
N ARG A 358 -15.03 18.08 -1.07
CA ARG A 358 -15.69 17.82 0.21
C ARG A 358 -17.20 17.78 0.02
N THR A 359 -17.86 16.77 0.55
CA THR A 359 -19.33 16.70 0.58
C THR A 359 -19.93 17.82 1.42
N LEU A 360 -20.87 18.56 0.85
CA LEU A 360 -21.56 19.66 1.51
C LEU A 360 -22.56 19.14 2.56
N THR A 361 -22.74 19.87 3.66
CA THR A 361 -23.89 19.60 4.57
C THR A 361 -25.17 20.21 4.01
N LEU A 362 -26.32 19.76 4.50
CA LEU A 362 -27.63 20.31 4.13
C LEU A 362 -27.70 21.84 4.34
N ASN A 363 -27.22 22.33 5.48
CA ASN A 363 -27.18 23.77 5.78
C ASN A 363 -26.33 24.56 4.76
N GLU A 364 -25.21 23.98 4.32
CA GLU A 364 -24.36 24.60 3.30
C GLU A 364 -25.04 24.57 1.92
N ILE A 365 -25.77 23.49 1.58
CA ILE A 365 -26.54 23.38 0.32
C ILE A 365 -27.62 24.47 0.25
N ILE A 366 -28.31 24.71 1.37
CA ILE A 366 -29.30 25.79 1.53
C ILE A 366 -28.64 27.16 1.42
N GLU A 367 -27.48 27.37 2.08
CA GLU A 367 -26.73 28.63 2.01
C GLU A 367 -26.28 28.97 0.57
N TYR A 368 -25.90 27.97 -0.23
CA TYR A 368 -25.55 28.17 -1.63
C TYR A 368 -26.77 28.33 -2.56
N GLY A 369 -28.00 28.27 -2.04
CA GLY A 369 -29.23 28.45 -2.80
C GLY A 369 -29.48 27.34 -3.82
N ILE A 370 -28.97 26.13 -3.56
CA ILE A 370 -29.08 24.98 -4.45
C ILE A 370 -30.41 24.27 -4.28
N SER A 371 -31.00 24.34 -3.09
CA SER A 371 -32.37 23.91 -2.76
C SER A 371 -33.15 25.08 -2.18
N GLU A 372 -34.39 25.30 -2.61
CA GLU A 372 -35.29 26.27 -1.97
C GLU A 372 -35.72 25.77 -0.58
N GLU A 373 -35.86 26.72 0.34
CA GLU A 373 -36.41 26.55 1.68
C GLU A 373 -37.87 26.04 1.57
N THR A 374 -38.06 24.73 1.48
CA THR A 374 -39.33 24.14 1.93
C THR A 374 -39.36 24.29 3.44
N LEU A 375 -40.00 25.36 3.90
CA LEU A 375 -40.44 25.55 5.28
C LEU A 375 -41.43 24.43 5.65
N GLU A 376 -40.91 23.24 5.93
CA GLU A 376 -41.45 22.39 6.96
C GLU A 376 -40.40 22.39 8.08
N ASP A 377 -40.76 23.12 9.12
CA ASP A 377 -40.03 23.27 10.38
C ASP A 377 -39.96 21.91 11.07
N ASP A 378 -38.88 21.16 10.79
CA ASP A 378 -38.48 20.02 11.62
C ASP A 378 -37.02 20.23 12.02
N SER A 379 -36.87 21.10 13.02
CA SER A 379 -35.62 21.35 13.71
C SER A 379 -35.23 20.12 14.53
N THR A 380 -34.33 19.29 14.00
CA THR A 380 -33.52 18.42 14.85
C THR A 380 -32.09 18.36 14.33
N GLU A 381 -31.25 19.18 14.96
CA GLU A 381 -29.79 19.12 14.83
C GLU A 381 -29.30 17.69 15.15
N GLN A 382 -28.51 17.13 14.24
CA GLN A 382 -27.73 15.93 14.52
C GLN A 382 -26.63 16.24 15.55
N ILE A 383 -26.71 15.61 16.72
CA ILE A 383 -25.56 15.29 17.55
C ILE A 383 -25.54 13.77 17.75
N SER A 384 -24.50 13.12 17.23
CA SER A 384 -23.98 11.79 17.62
C SER A 384 -22.50 12.03 18.01
N ASP A 385 -21.88 11.46 19.04
CA ASP A 385 -22.18 10.33 19.93
C ASP A 385 -21.47 10.49 21.30
N GLY A 386 -21.84 9.68 22.30
CA GLY A 386 -21.34 9.67 23.69
C GLY A 386 -19.81 9.49 23.87
N GLU A 387 -19.21 9.90 25.00
CA GLU A 387 -19.24 9.13 26.26
C GLU A 387 -19.05 10.01 27.54
N ILE A 388 -19.90 9.73 28.54
CA ILE A 388 -19.88 9.95 30.00
C ILE A 388 -18.75 10.85 30.60
N GLN A 389 -19.13 12.06 31.01
CA GLN A 389 -18.89 12.53 32.38
C GLN A 389 -19.86 13.66 32.77
N ASN A 390 -20.81 13.32 33.65
CA ASN A 390 -21.70 14.14 34.48
C ASN A 390 -21.51 15.67 34.44
N ASP A 391 -22.45 16.40 33.82
CA ASP A 391 -23.30 17.40 34.49
C ASP A 391 -24.42 17.91 33.53
N SER A 392 -25.63 17.97 34.07
CA SER A 392 -26.90 18.59 33.65
C SER A 392 -27.11 19.19 32.24
N GLY A 393 -28.04 18.55 31.49
CA GLY A 393 -29.03 19.22 30.61
C GLY A 393 -28.73 19.20 29.11
N THR A 394 -29.26 18.23 28.35
CA THR A 394 -29.30 18.25 26.87
C THR A 394 -30.63 17.68 26.40
N GLU A 395 -31.31 18.40 25.50
CA GLU A 395 -32.66 18.08 25.00
C GLU A 395 -32.65 16.75 24.22
N GLU A 396 -33.51 15.81 24.62
CA GLU A 396 -33.68 14.52 23.93
C GLU A 396 -34.50 14.69 22.64
N ASP A 397 -34.14 13.98 21.57
CA ASP A 397 -34.95 13.86 20.35
C ASP A 397 -36.39 13.44 20.72
N PRO A 398 -37.41 14.25 20.36
CA PRO A 398 -38.80 14.01 20.73
C PRO A 398 -39.30 12.60 20.35
N LEU A 399 -38.94 12.11 19.16
CA LEU A 399 -39.38 10.79 18.67
C LEU A 399 -38.72 9.65 19.45
N MET A 400 -37.47 9.83 19.88
CA MET A 400 -36.77 8.84 20.70
C MET A 400 -37.36 8.77 22.11
N SER A 401 -37.72 9.91 22.70
CA SER A 401 -38.39 9.96 24.00
C SER A 401 -39.74 9.24 23.98
N GLN A 402 -40.49 9.41 22.88
CA GLN A 402 -41.78 8.76 22.65
C GLN A 402 -41.62 7.25 22.40
N ALA A 403 -40.62 6.83 21.62
CA ALA A 403 -40.34 5.41 21.41
C ALA A 403 -39.95 4.70 22.71
N ARG A 404 -39.18 5.35 23.59
CA ARG A 404 -38.86 4.82 24.93
C ARG A 404 -40.09 4.75 25.84
N ALA A 405 -41.01 5.71 25.73
CA ALA A 405 -42.29 5.65 26.44
C ALA A 405 -43.09 4.42 26.00
N VAL A 406 -43.17 4.15 24.70
CA VAL A 406 -43.85 2.96 24.17
C VAL A 406 -43.15 1.68 24.63
N TYR A 407 -41.82 1.61 24.58
CA TYR A 407 -41.07 0.47 25.11
C TYR A 407 -41.35 0.21 26.60
N THR A 408 -41.35 1.26 27.42
CA THR A 408 -41.63 1.16 28.86
C THR A 408 -43.06 0.70 29.10
N TYR A 409 -44.03 1.26 28.38
CA TYR A 409 -45.43 0.84 28.42
C TYR A 409 -45.57 -0.65 28.09
N MET A 410 -44.99 -1.10 26.98
CA MET A 410 -45.05 -2.50 26.54
C MET A 410 -44.40 -3.44 27.56
N LYS A 411 -43.30 -3.02 28.20
CA LYS A 411 -42.65 -3.77 29.27
C LYS A 411 -43.54 -3.91 30.51
N GLU A 412 -44.12 -2.80 30.99
CA GLU A 412 -45.01 -2.81 32.15
C GLU A 412 -46.28 -3.63 31.94
N HIS A 413 -46.75 -3.72 30.70
CA HIS A 413 -47.93 -4.50 30.31
C HIS A 413 -47.61 -5.95 29.88
N GLY A 414 -46.33 -6.35 29.92
CA GLY A 414 -45.88 -7.72 29.62
C GLY A 414 -45.95 -8.11 28.14
N GLU A 415 -45.91 -7.14 27.23
CA GLU A 415 -45.96 -7.35 25.77
C GLU A 415 -44.58 -7.66 25.15
N ILE A 416 -43.50 -7.32 25.85
CA ILE A 416 -42.10 -7.61 25.47
C ILE A 416 -41.34 -8.27 26.63
N ALA A 417 -40.22 -8.94 26.33
CA ALA A 417 -39.48 -9.72 27.32
C ALA A 417 -38.82 -8.84 28.42
N ASP A 418 -38.78 -9.36 29.65
CA ASP A 418 -38.41 -8.61 30.86
C ASP A 418 -36.88 -8.39 31.01
N ASP A 419 -36.08 -9.04 30.16
CA ASP A 419 -34.63 -9.08 30.17
C ASP A 419 -33.94 -7.93 29.41
N GLY A 420 -34.68 -7.15 28.62
CA GLY A 420 -34.20 -5.95 27.94
C GLY A 420 -34.16 -4.71 28.84
N ASP A 421 -33.15 -3.85 28.65
CA ASP A 421 -33.04 -2.52 29.26
C ASP A 421 -33.50 -1.45 28.25
N VAL A 422 -34.26 -0.45 28.71
CA VAL A 422 -34.72 0.70 27.89
C VAL A 422 -33.54 1.42 27.23
N SER A 423 -32.36 1.37 27.87
CA SER A 423 -31.11 1.93 27.34
C SER A 423 -30.57 1.22 26.08
N GLN A 424 -31.06 0.01 25.77
CA GLN A 424 -30.67 -0.79 24.61
C GLN A 424 -31.59 -0.59 23.40
N VAL A 425 -32.67 0.19 23.53
CA VAL A 425 -33.50 0.60 22.39
C VAL A 425 -32.61 1.42 21.44
N THR A 426 -32.42 0.90 20.23
CA THR A 426 -31.63 1.57 19.19
C THR A 426 -32.57 2.13 18.14
N ALA A 427 -32.48 3.45 17.90
CA ALA A 427 -33.24 4.12 16.85
C ALA A 427 -32.38 4.30 15.59
N SER A 428 -33.02 4.19 14.44
CA SER A 428 -32.43 4.40 13.13
C SER A 428 -33.52 4.90 12.16
N CYS A 429 -33.11 5.38 10.99
CA CYS A 429 -34.04 5.78 9.94
C CYS A 429 -33.98 4.78 8.79
N ASN A 430 -35.13 4.43 8.22
CA ASN A 430 -35.15 3.59 7.02
C ASN A 430 -34.67 4.39 5.79
N VAL A 431 -34.51 3.72 4.65
CA VAL A 431 -34.00 4.33 3.40
C VAL A 431 -34.91 5.48 2.88
N LYS A 432 -36.14 5.60 3.39
CA LYS A 432 -37.08 6.68 3.07
C LYS A 432 -37.08 7.81 4.11
N GLY A 433 -36.23 7.73 5.13
CA GLY A 433 -36.14 8.71 6.22
C GLY A 433 -37.10 8.48 7.38
N ASN A 434 -37.90 7.41 7.39
CA ASN A 434 -38.86 7.19 8.49
C ASN A 434 -38.15 6.59 9.71
N PHE A 435 -38.41 7.17 10.88
CA PHE A 435 -37.92 6.71 12.17
C PHE A 435 -38.40 5.29 12.50
N TYR A 436 -37.49 4.45 12.98
CA TYR A 436 -37.83 3.20 13.65
C TYR A 436 -36.87 2.92 14.83
N ALA A 437 -37.38 2.25 15.85
CA ALA A 437 -36.65 1.80 17.02
C ALA A 437 -36.71 0.28 17.14
N ILE A 438 -35.57 -0.39 17.31
CA ILE A 438 -35.49 -1.84 17.48
C ILE A 438 -35.68 -2.17 18.97
N PHE A 439 -36.67 -3.00 19.27
CA PHE A 439 -37.02 -3.40 20.64
C PHE A 439 -36.47 -4.78 20.99
N GLU A 440 -36.53 -5.72 20.04
CA GLU A 440 -36.02 -7.08 20.20
C GLU A 440 -35.44 -7.58 18.87
N SER A 441 -34.32 -8.29 18.92
CA SER A 441 -33.72 -8.95 17.75
C SER A 441 -33.38 -10.39 18.11
N GLY A 442 -33.54 -11.30 17.16
CA GLY A 442 -33.20 -12.71 17.37
C GLY A 442 -32.92 -13.46 16.09
N GLU A 443 -32.43 -14.68 16.24
CA GLU A 443 -32.19 -15.61 15.14
C GLU A 443 -32.91 -16.93 15.44
N GLU A 444 -33.77 -17.37 14.54
CA GLU A 444 -34.53 -18.61 14.68
C GLU A 444 -34.45 -19.41 13.38
N ASN A 445 -33.99 -20.67 13.46
CA ASN A 445 -33.82 -21.55 12.29
C ASN A 445 -32.99 -20.98 11.13
N GLY A 446 -32.02 -20.11 11.42
CA GLY A 446 -31.14 -19.47 10.42
C GLY A 446 -31.74 -18.26 9.71
N ASN A 447 -32.92 -17.81 10.12
CA ASN A 447 -33.50 -16.52 9.72
C ASN A 447 -33.38 -15.54 10.88
N SER A 448 -32.84 -14.35 10.62
CA SER A 448 -32.89 -13.24 11.56
C SER A 448 -34.27 -12.59 11.53
N TRP A 449 -34.75 -12.20 12.72
CA TRP A 449 -35.95 -11.40 12.90
C TRP A 449 -35.67 -10.20 13.82
N ASP A 450 -36.31 -9.08 13.51
CA ASP A 450 -36.29 -7.86 14.32
C ASP A 450 -37.73 -7.43 14.61
N ASN A 451 -38.03 -7.20 15.89
CA ASN A 451 -39.23 -6.49 16.32
C ASN A 451 -38.88 -5.02 16.49
N ARG A 452 -39.54 -4.17 15.70
CA ARG A 452 -39.26 -2.73 15.67
C ARG A 452 -40.54 -1.92 15.77
N LEU A 453 -40.43 -0.78 16.45
CA LEU A 453 -41.45 0.26 16.50
C LEU A 453 -41.17 1.27 15.40
N VAL A 454 -42.13 1.52 14.51
CA VAL A 454 -41.97 2.41 13.36
C VAL A 454 -42.92 3.60 13.50
N TYR A 455 -42.42 4.79 13.21
CA TYR A 455 -43.25 5.99 13.13
C TYR A 455 -44.18 5.92 11.91
N ASP A 456 -45.47 6.15 12.12
CA ASP A 456 -46.47 6.24 11.04
C ASP A 456 -46.75 7.69 10.65
N ARG A 457 -47.36 8.45 11.56
CA ARG A 457 -47.80 9.83 11.34
C ARG A 457 -48.27 10.50 12.64
N THR A 458 -48.47 11.81 12.60
CA THR A 458 -49.25 12.53 13.61
C THR A 458 -50.75 12.24 13.48
N SER A 459 -51.45 12.16 14.61
CA SER A 459 -52.90 11.92 14.70
C SER A 459 -53.74 13.01 13.99
N LYS A 460 -55.00 12.69 13.66
CA LYS A 460 -55.89 13.63 12.93
C LYS A 460 -56.15 14.93 13.70
N ASN A 461 -56.20 14.85 15.03
CA ASN A 461 -56.37 16.01 15.90
C ASN A 461 -55.05 16.72 16.24
N GLY A 462 -53.89 16.19 15.82
CA GLY A 462 -52.57 16.78 16.07
C GLY A 462 -51.95 16.47 17.44
N GLU A 463 -52.70 15.84 18.34
CA GLU A 463 -52.34 15.69 19.77
C GLU A 463 -51.41 14.49 20.05
N CYS A 464 -51.34 13.51 19.15
CA CYS A 464 -50.56 12.29 19.34
C CYS A 464 -49.62 12.00 18.15
N GLU A 465 -48.48 11.39 18.44
CA GLU A 465 -47.67 10.68 17.43
C GLU A 465 -48.05 9.20 17.40
N LEU A 466 -48.25 8.65 16.21
CA LEU A 466 -48.69 7.27 16.01
C LEU A 466 -47.52 6.38 15.63
N PHE A 467 -47.44 5.23 16.30
CA PHE A 467 -46.42 4.23 16.09
C PHE A 467 -47.04 2.86 15.80
N VAL A 468 -46.32 2.08 15.00
CA VAL A 468 -46.69 0.72 14.62
C VAL A 468 -45.58 -0.21 15.06
N TYR A 469 -45.93 -1.20 15.88
CA TYR A 469 -45.00 -2.26 16.27
C TYR A 469 -45.10 -3.38 15.25
N GLU A 470 -43.97 -3.73 14.63
CA GLU A 470 -43.91 -4.71 13.56
C GLU A 470 -42.74 -5.69 13.73
N ARG A 471 -42.94 -6.92 13.25
CA ARG A 471 -41.93 -7.95 13.15
C ARG A 471 -41.50 -8.13 11.71
N VAL A 472 -40.21 -8.02 11.47
CA VAL A 472 -39.58 -8.25 10.17
C VAL A 472 -38.73 -9.50 10.24
N GLU A 473 -39.02 -10.48 9.39
CA GLU A 473 -38.23 -11.72 9.26
C GLU A 473 -37.69 -11.84 7.84
N THR A 474 -36.45 -12.32 7.71
CA THR A 474 -35.80 -12.48 6.40
C THR A 474 -36.61 -13.43 5.50
N GLY A 475 -37.13 -12.91 4.38
CA GLY A 475 -37.85 -13.70 3.37
C GLY A 475 -39.35 -13.90 3.63
N LYS A 476 -39.94 -13.18 4.60
CA LYS A 476 -41.40 -13.15 4.86
C LYS A 476 -41.94 -11.71 4.82
N ASP A 477 -43.25 -11.59 4.64
CA ASP A 477 -43.94 -10.31 4.75
C ASP A 477 -43.92 -9.80 6.20
N THR A 478 -43.83 -8.48 6.36
CA THR A 478 -43.85 -7.81 7.67
C THR A 478 -45.15 -8.09 8.42
N GLN A 479 -45.03 -8.55 9.66
CA GLN A 479 -46.18 -8.80 10.53
C GLN A 479 -46.41 -7.60 11.46
N LEU A 480 -47.61 -7.04 11.46
CA LEU A 480 -48.00 -6.00 12.40
C LEU A 480 -48.41 -6.64 13.73
N LEU A 481 -47.82 -6.16 14.82
CA LEU A 481 -47.99 -6.70 16.16
C LEU A 481 -48.81 -5.78 17.07
N GLY A 482 -48.81 -4.47 16.81
CA GLY A 482 -49.54 -3.52 17.65
C GLY A 482 -49.51 -2.10 17.10
N PHE A 483 -50.41 -1.26 17.61
CA PHE A 483 -50.48 0.17 17.28
C PHE A 483 -50.54 0.96 18.58
N TYR A 484 -49.77 2.04 18.65
CA TYR A 484 -49.65 2.86 19.85
C TYR A 484 -49.73 4.34 19.47
N ALA A 485 -50.37 5.13 20.32
CA ALA A 485 -50.41 6.58 20.22
C ALA A 485 -49.70 7.18 21.44
N VAL A 486 -48.81 8.15 21.21
CA VAL A 486 -48.11 8.86 22.28
C VAL A 486 -48.56 10.31 22.27
N ASN A 487 -49.16 10.76 23.37
CA ASN A 487 -49.58 12.15 23.49
C ASN A 487 -48.35 13.08 23.55
N LYS A 488 -48.30 14.10 22.68
CA LYS A 488 -47.16 15.01 22.55
C LYS A 488 -46.91 15.84 23.82
N THR A 489 -47.96 16.14 24.58
CA THR A 489 -47.91 17.01 25.76
C THR A 489 -47.70 16.23 27.06
N THR A 490 -48.38 15.09 27.19
CA THR A 490 -48.36 14.31 28.44
C THR A 490 -47.36 13.15 28.42
N GLY A 491 -46.90 12.71 27.24
CA GLY A 491 -46.07 11.52 27.08
C GLY A 491 -46.81 10.20 27.35
N GLU A 492 -48.14 10.26 27.56
CA GLU A 492 -48.96 9.09 27.82
C GLU A 492 -49.07 8.20 26.58
N VAL A 493 -48.86 6.89 26.76
CA VAL A 493 -48.95 5.87 25.71
C VAL A 493 -50.31 5.19 25.78
N ILE A 494 -50.99 5.15 24.64
CA ILE A 494 -52.33 4.59 24.49
C ILE A 494 -52.26 3.47 23.45
N SER A 495 -52.58 2.24 23.88
CA SER A 495 -52.66 1.09 22.97
C SER A 495 -53.92 1.15 22.11
N GLY A 496 -53.74 0.91 20.82
CA GLY A 496 -54.83 0.79 19.86
C GLY A 496 -55.59 -0.54 19.95
N GLU A 497 -55.08 -1.53 20.69
CA GLU A 497 -55.62 -2.90 20.78
C GLU A 497 -55.97 -3.51 19.41
N LYS A 498 -55.17 -3.14 18.38
CA LYS A 498 -55.31 -3.61 17.01
C LYS A 498 -53.99 -4.11 16.47
N THR A 499 -54.06 -5.02 15.52
CA THR A 499 -52.90 -5.66 14.84
C THR A 499 -53.01 -5.57 13.32
N SER A 500 -53.99 -4.85 12.79
CA SER A 500 -54.16 -4.60 11.36
C SER A 500 -54.69 -3.19 11.08
N TRP A 501 -54.33 -2.63 9.93
CA TRP A 501 -54.87 -1.35 9.44
C TRP A 501 -56.39 -1.37 9.25
N SER A 502 -56.98 -2.55 9.03
CA SER A 502 -58.42 -2.72 8.83
C SER A 502 -59.23 -2.80 10.13
N GLU A 503 -58.57 -2.96 11.28
CA GLU A 503 -59.23 -3.09 12.58
C GLU A 503 -59.53 -1.72 13.17
N VAL A 504 -60.68 -1.62 13.85
CA VAL A 504 -61.08 -0.42 14.58
C VAL A 504 -60.30 -0.38 15.89
N GLY A 505 -59.53 0.69 16.12
CA GLY A 505 -58.79 0.87 17.37
C GLY A 505 -59.71 1.02 18.58
N SER A 506 -59.14 0.82 19.77
CA SER A 506 -59.83 0.98 21.05
C SER A 506 -60.54 2.35 21.17
N GLU A 507 -61.58 2.42 22.01
CA GLU A 507 -62.31 3.67 22.26
C GLU A 507 -61.38 4.77 22.76
N ALA A 508 -60.50 4.46 23.71
CA ALA A 508 -59.49 5.37 24.23
C ALA A 508 -58.50 5.85 23.15
N TYR A 509 -58.04 4.96 22.26
CA TYR A 509 -57.15 5.32 21.15
C TYR A 509 -57.82 6.28 20.17
N ARG A 510 -59.08 6.03 19.79
CA ARG A 510 -59.80 6.89 18.84
C ARG A 510 -60.15 8.24 19.44
N GLU A 511 -60.55 8.29 20.70
CA GLU A 511 -60.81 9.55 21.40
C GLU A 511 -59.54 10.41 21.50
N ALA A 512 -58.39 9.79 21.83
CA ALA A 512 -57.12 10.50 21.94
C ALA A 512 -56.55 10.98 20.60
N THR A 513 -56.78 10.23 19.52
CA THR A 513 -56.21 10.53 18.19
C THR A 513 -57.17 11.28 17.26
N GLY A 514 -58.45 11.36 17.63
CA GLY A 514 -59.51 11.93 16.80
C GLY A 514 -59.83 11.09 15.55
N GLU A 515 -59.54 9.78 15.59
CA GLU A 515 -59.67 8.88 14.42
C GLU A 515 -61.07 8.36 14.12
#